data_AF-A0A7Y0XDZ6-F1
#
_entry.id   AF-A0A7Y0XDZ6-F1
#
_cell.length_a   1.000
_cell.length_b   1.000
_cell.length_c   1.000
_cell.angle_alpha   90.00
_cell.angle_beta   90.00
_cell.angle_gamma   90.00
#
_symmetry.space_group_name_H-M   'P 1'
#
loop_
_entity.id
_entity.type
_entity.pdbx_description
1 polymer ?
#
loop_
_entity_poly.entity_id
_entity_poly.type
_entity_poly.pdbx_seq_one_letter_code
_entity_poly.pdbx_strand_id
1 'polypeptide(L)'
;HSDENLPAHNLFINEAAPIAEVALDQLQSLINEESGNPFGGDRKRLFKVYADSYTSFANALSALRDFLLYGQQDHLDKYHDLIKYHNQSVAEIDSKLDRLTDNDQSLWSLFKEMQQLYFPLAEQVIALRQSPEWN
;
A
#
# COMPACT_ATOMS: atom_id res chain seq x y z
N HIS A 1 -13.78 31.62 2.06
CA HIS A 1 -13.25 30.38 1.47
C HIS A 1 -14.41 29.71 0.76
N SER A 2 -14.48 29.84 -0.56
CA SER A 2 -15.36 29.00 -1.39
C SER A 2 -14.81 27.57 -1.35
N ASP A 3 -15.69 26.58 -1.37
CA ASP A 3 -15.38 25.15 -1.51
C ASP A 3 -14.82 24.84 -2.92
N GLU A 4 -13.79 25.57 -3.34
CA GLU A 4 -13.08 25.39 -4.60
C GLU A 4 -12.14 24.21 -4.48
N ASN A 5 -12.67 23.06 -4.92
CA ASN A 5 -11.99 21.90 -5.48
C ASN A 5 -10.64 21.58 -4.83
N LEU A 6 -10.59 20.56 -3.98
CA LEU A 6 -9.34 20.09 -3.37
C LEU A 6 -8.73 18.99 -4.27
N PRO A 7 -7.92 19.31 -5.30
CA PRO A 7 -7.53 18.34 -6.33
C PRO A 7 -6.79 17.12 -5.77
N ALA A 8 -5.92 17.33 -4.78
CA ALA A 8 -5.22 16.24 -4.11
C ALA A 8 -6.18 15.29 -3.37
N HIS A 9 -7.21 15.83 -2.71
CA HIS A 9 -8.21 15.03 -2.01
C HIS A 9 -9.09 14.27 -3.00
N ASN A 10 -9.50 14.91 -4.09
CA ASN A 10 -10.32 14.28 -5.12
C ASN A 10 -9.57 13.15 -5.81
N LEU A 11 -8.30 13.36 -6.20
CA LEU A 11 -7.47 12.31 -6.79
C LEU A 11 -7.26 11.15 -5.80
N PHE A 12 -7.02 11.46 -4.52
CA PHE A 12 -6.83 10.44 -3.50
C PHE A 12 -8.09 9.61 -3.26
N ILE A 13 -9.22 10.25 -3.00
CA ILE A 13 -10.47 9.58 -2.63
C ILE A 13 -11.05 8.77 -3.80
N ASN A 14 -11.00 9.32 -5.01
CA ASN A 14 -11.68 8.71 -6.16
C ASN A 14 -10.81 7.70 -6.91
N GLU A 15 -9.48 7.78 -6.80
CA GLU A 15 -8.57 6.96 -7.60
C GLU A 15 -7.54 6.23 -6.73
N ALA A 16 -6.68 6.96 -6.01
CA ALA A 16 -5.53 6.35 -5.34
C ALA A 16 -5.94 5.41 -4.18
N ALA A 17 -6.86 5.84 -3.31
CA ALA A 17 -7.30 5.05 -2.17
C ALA A 17 -8.04 3.77 -2.57
N PRO A 18 -9.01 3.79 -3.52
CA PRO A 18 -9.62 2.56 -4.01
C PRO A 18 -8.63 1.54 -4.58
N ILE A 19 -7.62 2.00 -5.34
CA ILE A 19 -6.58 1.09 -5.87
C ILE A 19 -5.74 0.49 -4.73
N ALA A 20 -5.36 1.29 -3.73
CA ALA A 20 -4.64 0.80 -2.56
C ALA A 20 -5.47 -0.21 -1.75
N GLU A 21 -6.77 0.01 -1.60
CA GLU A 21 -7.69 -0.91 -0.91
C GLU A 21 -7.74 -2.28 -1.63
N VAL A 22 -7.86 -2.29 -2.95
CA VAL A 22 -7.82 -3.55 -3.72
C VAL A 22 -6.48 -4.28 -3.56
N ALA A 23 -5.36 -3.55 -3.54
CA ALA A 23 -4.05 -4.13 -3.26
C ALA A 23 -3.96 -4.73 -1.83
N LEU A 24 -4.50 -4.03 -0.82
CA LEU A 24 -4.58 -4.53 0.55
C LEU A 24 -5.44 -5.79 0.66
N ASP A 25 -6.53 -5.88 -0.10
CA ASP A 25 -7.39 -7.08 -0.15
C ASP A 25 -6.64 -8.30 -0.71
N GLN A 26 -5.76 -8.10 -1.70
CA GLN A 26 -4.92 -9.18 -2.23
C GLN A 26 -3.92 -9.67 -1.17
N LEU A 27 -3.26 -8.75 -0.44
CA LEU A 27 -2.37 -9.11 0.67
C LEU A 27 -3.13 -9.81 1.80
N GLN A 28 -4.33 -9.37 2.13
CA GLN A 28 -5.18 -10.02 3.13
C GLN A 28 -5.58 -11.44 2.68
N SER A 29 -5.87 -11.62 1.40
CA SER A 29 -6.18 -12.95 0.84
C SER A 29 -4.98 -13.89 0.95
N LEU A 30 -3.77 -13.42 0.64
CA LEU A 30 -2.52 -14.18 0.84
C LEU A 30 -2.29 -14.58 2.31
N ILE A 31 -2.55 -13.66 3.24
CA ILE A 31 -2.49 -13.93 4.69
C ILE A 31 -3.47 -15.05 5.06
N ASN A 32 -4.70 -14.98 4.55
CA ASN A 32 -5.76 -15.95 4.85
C ASN A 32 -5.42 -17.34 4.30
N GLU A 33 -4.96 -17.43 3.05
CA GLU A 33 -4.53 -18.69 2.43
C GLU A 33 -3.40 -19.37 3.23
N GLU A 34 -2.37 -18.60 3.62
CA GLU A 34 -1.28 -19.14 4.43
C GLU A 34 -1.71 -19.50 5.87
N SER A 35 -2.69 -18.79 6.44
CA SER A 35 -3.20 -19.08 7.79
C SER A 35 -3.90 -20.45 7.89
N GLY A 36 -4.51 -20.91 6.80
CA GLY A 36 -5.21 -22.20 6.71
C GLY A 36 -4.27 -23.40 6.55
N ASN A 37 -2.96 -23.18 6.39
CA ASN A 37 -2.01 -24.24 6.05
C ASN A 37 -1.38 -24.90 7.30
N PRO A 38 -1.45 -26.23 7.45
CA PRO A 38 -0.96 -26.94 8.65
C PRO A 38 0.57 -27.13 8.74
N PHE A 39 1.37 -26.80 7.71
CA PHE A 39 2.82 -27.10 7.69
C PHE A 39 3.70 -25.92 8.14
N GLY A 40 4.38 -26.08 9.29
CA GLY A 40 4.76 -24.96 10.18
C GLY A 40 6.22 -24.46 10.20
N GLY A 41 6.94 -24.41 9.07
CA GLY A 41 8.31 -23.86 8.99
C GLY A 41 8.45 -22.66 8.06
N ASP A 42 8.87 -22.91 6.82
CA ASP A 42 9.11 -21.88 5.80
C ASP A 42 7.86 -21.07 5.40
N ARG A 43 6.68 -21.67 5.53
CA ARG A 43 5.37 -21.04 5.28
C ARG A 43 4.98 -20.00 6.36
N LYS A 44 5.37 -20.21 7.62
CA LYS A 44 5.19 -19.19 8.70
C LYS A 44 5.96 -17.90 8.40
N ARG A 45 7.06 -18.00 7.65
CA ARG A 45 7.83 -16.85 7.21
C ARG A 45 7.10 -16.08 6.08
N LEU A 46 6.40 -16.76 5.17
CA LEU A 46 5.56 -16.11 4.16
C LEU A 46 4.39 -15.36 4.81
N PHE A 47 3.66 -16.03 5.70
CA PHE A 47 2.57 -15.40 6.48
C PHE A 47 3.01 -14.10 7.15
N LYS A 48 4.15 -14.14 7.85
CA LYS A 48 4.70 -12.95 8.50
C LYS A 48 4.99 -11.83 7.50
N VAL A 49 5.67 -12.14 6.39
CA VAL A 49 6.08 -11.11 5.42
C VAL A 49 4.86 -10.51 4.70
N TYR A 50 3.80 -11.29 4.46
CA TYR A 50 2.52 -10.74 3.98
C TYR A 50 1.89 -9.79 4.98
N ALA A 51 1.84 -10.18 6.26
CA ALA A 51 1.31 -9.32 7.32
C ALA A 51 2.13 -8.04 7.51
N ASP A 52 3.46 -8.12 7.40
CA ASP A 52 4.36 -6.97 7.45
C ASP A 52 4.11 -6.04 6.25
N SER A 53 3.94 -6.59 5.04
CA SER A 53 3.59 -5.84 3.82
C SER A 53 2.23 -5.15 3.93
N TYR A 54 1.20 -5.87 4.40
CA TYR A 54 -0.15 -5.34 4.62
C TYR A 54 -0.14 -4.20 5.63
N THR A 55 0.49 -4.42 6.79
CA THR A 55 0.50 -3.46 7.89
C THR A 55 1.24 -2.18 7.52
N SER A 56 2.41 -2.31 6.89
CA SER A 56 3.18 -1.14 6.44
C SER A 56 2.41 -0.35 5.37
N PHE A 57 1.77 -1.01 4.42
CA PHE A 57 1.02 -0.33 3.36
C PHE A 57 -0.26 0.34 3.86
N ALA A 58 -1.04 -0.34 4.71
CA ALA A 58 -2.25 0.23 5.32
C ALA A 58 -1.92 1.47 6.17
N ASN A 59 -0.83 1.39 6.95
CA ASN A 59 -0.36 2.54 7.73
C ASN A 59 0.16 3.66 6.83
N ALA A 60 0.81 3.35 5.70
CA ALA A 60 1.23 4.37 4.74
C ALA A 60 0.01 5.10 4.18
N LEU A 61 -1.02 4.36 3.76
CA LEU A 61 -2.28 4.95 3.27
C LEU A 61 -2.93 5.87 4.31
N SER A 62 -2.91 5.47 5.59
CA SER A 62 -3.37 6.34 6.69
C SER A 62 -2.50 7.59 6.85
N ALA A 63 -1.18 7.47 6.80
CA ALA A 63 -0.27 8.60 6.92
C ALA A 63 -0.44 9.61 5.76
N LEU A 64 -0.66 9.12 4.53
CA LEU A 64 -0.97 9.99 3.39
C LEU A 64 -2.31 10.71 3.58
N ARG A 65 -3.32 10.03 4.12
CA ARG A 65 -4.61 10.66 4.48
C ARG A 65 -4.42 11.76 5.53
N ASP A 66 -3.62 11.52 6.57
CA ASP A 66 -3.31 12.52 7.59
C ASP A 66 -2.53 13.70 7.00
N PHE A 67 -1.59 13.45 6.08
CA PHE A 67 -0.89 14.51 5.36
C PHE A 67 -1.84 15.39 4.54
N LEU A 68 -2.81 14.79 3.85
CA LEU A 68 -3.81 15.54 3.11
C LEU A 68 -4.65 16.43 4.03
N LEU A 69 -5.09 15.89 5.16
CA LEU A 69 -5.94 16.56 6.13
C LEU A 69 -5.22 17.70 6.86
N TYR A 70 -4.00 17.46 7.34
CA TYR A 70 -3.29 18.39 8.23
C TYR A 70 -2.16 19.16 7.54
N GLY A 71 -1.62 18.67 6.44
CA GLY A 71 -0.51 19.29 5.71
C GLY A 71 0.83 19.27 6.43
N GLN A 72 0.97 18.48 7.48
CA GLN A 72 2.18 18.45 8.30
C GLN A 72 3.22 17.51 7.68
N GLN A 73 4.45 17.99 7.57
CA GLN A 73 5.56 17.25 6.97
C GLN A 73 5.81 15.89 7.66
N ASP A 74 5.63 15.82 8.99
CA ASP A 74 5.80 14.58 9.77
C ASP A 74 4.93 13.42 9.25
N HIS A 75 3.72 13.70 8.72
CA HIS A 75 2.87 12.68 8.13
C HIS A 75 3.39 12.18 6.79
N LEU A 76 3.97 13.07 5.98
CA LEU A 76 4.59 12.71 4.70
C LEU A 76 5.89 11.92 4.92
N ASP A 77 6.70 12.31 5.89
CA ASP A 77 7.91 11.57 6.26
C ASP A 77 7.55 10.16 6.75
N LYS A 78 6.51 10.06 7.60
CA LYS A 78 5.96 8.77 8.04
C LYS A 78 5.45 7.92 6.87
N TYR A 79 4.78 8.52 5.89
CA TYR A 79 4.36 7.82 4.66
C TYR A 79 5.56 7.19 3.95
N HIS A 80 6.62 7.97 3.70
CA HIS A 80 7.81 7.49 3.01
C HIS A 80 8.53 6.36 3.77
N ASP A 81 8.64 6.47 5.10
CA ASP A 81 9.22 5.42 5.93
C ASP A 81 8.42 4.12 5.85
N LEU A 82 7.09 4.21 5.88
CA LEU A 82 6.21 3.04 5.77
C LEU A 82 6.26 2.42 4.37
N ILE A 83 6.32 3.22 3.30
CA ILE A 83 6.53 2.71 1.94
C ILE A 83 7.89 2.02 1.80
N LYS A 84 8.93 2.54 2.45
CA LYS A 84 10.24 1.87 2.48
C LYS A 84 10.15 0.49 3.14
N TYR A 85 9.49 0.37 4.30
CA TYR A 85 9.29 -0.94 4.94
C TYR A 85 8.42 -1.88 4.10
N HIS A 86 7.35 -1.36 3.49
CA HIS A 86 6.52 -2.12 2.57
C HIS A 86 7.33 -2.69 1.40
N ASN A 87 8.17 -1.88 0.76
CA ASN A 87 9.01 -2.31 -0.36
C ASN A 87 10.04 -3.37 0.05
N GLN A 88 10.52 -3.37 1.29
CA GLN A 88 11.36 -4.45 1.82
C GLN A 88 10.61 -5.77 1.89
N SER A 89 9.38 -5.76 2.43
CA SER A 89 8.53 -6.95 2.49
C SER A 89 8.15 -7.44 1.09
N VAL A 90 7.86 -6.53 0.16
CA VAL A 90 7.58 -6.85 -1.26
C VAL A 90 8.76 -7.54 -1.91
N ALA A 91 9.97 -7.01 -1.76
CA ALA A 91 11.18 -7.64 -2.27
C ALA A 91 11.43 -9.02 -1.64
N GLU A 92 11.12 -9.17 -0.34
CA GLU A 92 11.23 -10.46 0.34
C GLU A 92 10.19 -11.49 -0.16
N ILE A 93 9.01 -11.07 -0.60
CA ILE A 93 8.01 -11.94 -1.26
C ILE A 93 8.47 -12.30 -2.68
N ASP A 94 8.95 -11.32 -3.45
CA ASP A 94 9.48 -11.53 -4.80
C ASP A 94 10.65 -12.55 -4.81
N SER A 95 11.44 -12.60 -3.74
CA SER A 95 12.52 -13.59 -3.58
C SER A 95 12.04 -15.04 -3.31
N LYS A 96 10.73 -15.24 -3.11
CA LYS A 96 10.11 -16.53 -2.74
C LYS A 96 8.97 -16.94 -3.69
N LEU A 97 8.89 -16.34 -4.88
CA LEU A 97 7.83 -16.65 -5.86
C LEU A 97 7.79 -18.14 -6.23
N ASP A 98 8.94 -18.80 -6.25
CA ASP A 98 9.10 -20.25 -6.49
C ASP A 98 8.42 -21.13 -5.43
N ARG A 99 8.08 -20.57 -4.27
CA ARG A 99 7.45 -21.27 -3.13
C ARG A 99 5.96 -21.02 -3.03
N LEU A 100 5.43 -20.10 -3.84
CA LEU A 100 4.02 -19.74 -3.86
C LEU A 100 3.22 -20.79 -4.61
N THR A 101 2.02 -21.07 -4.11
CA THR A 101 1.05 -21.85 -4.89
C THR A 101 0.59 -21.07 -6.11
N ASP A 102 0.01 -21.72 -7.11
CA ASP A 102 -0.51 -21.05 -8.30
C ASP A 102 -1.56 -19.96 -7.96
N ASN A 103 -2.36 -20.22 -6.92
CA ASN A 103 -3.32 -19.26 -6.40
C ASN A 103 -2.62 -18.04 -5.78
N ASP A 104 -1.63 -18.26 -4.92
CA ASP A 104 -0.86 -17.17 -4.30
C ASP A 104 -0.10 -16.35 -5.34
N GLN A 105 0.44 -16.97 -6.39
CA GLN A 105 1.09 -16.27 -7.50
C GLN A 105 0.11 -15.36 -8.25
N SER A 106 -1.14 -15.80 -8.42
CA SER A 106 -2.19 -15.02 -9.06
C SER A 106 -2.59 -13.81 -8.19
N LEU A 107 -2.82 -14.03 -6.89
CA LEU A 107 -3.08 -12.95 -5.93
C LEU A 107 -1.92 -11.94 -5.87
N TRP A 108 -0.68 -12.44 -5.85
CA TRP A 108 0.51 -11.60 -5.86
C TRP A 108 0.63 -10.77 -7.14
N SER A 109 0.34 -11.37 -8.30
CA SER A 109 0.38 -10.66 -9.58
C SER A 109 -0.63 -9.51 -9.60
N LEU A 110 -1.87 -9.75 -9.15
CA LEU A 110 -2.89 -8.70 -9.02
C LEU A 110 -2.48 -7.61 -8.03
N PHE A 111 -1.87 -7.98 -6.90
CA PHE A 111 -1.29 -7.01 -5.97
C PHE A 111 -0.24 -6.12 -6.66
N LYS A 112 0.69 -6.71 -7.42
CA LYS A 112 1.74 -5.97 -8.13
C LYS A 112 1.18 -5.02 -9.18
N GLU A 113 0.13 -5.42 -9.90
CA GLU A 113 -0.58 -4.55 -10.84
C GLU A 113 -1.18 -3.34 -10.12
N MET A 114 -1.91 -3.56 -9.02
CA MET A 114 -2.51 -2.46 -8.26
C MET A 114 -1.44 -1.56 -7.63
N GLN A 115 -0.36 -2.14 -7.11
CA GLN A 115 0.79 -1.40 -6.60
C GLN A 115 1.41 -0.47 -7.66
N GLN A 116 1.59 -0.99 -8.88
CA GLN A 116 2.15 -0.23 -10.00
C GLN A 116 1.24 0.94 -10.42
N LEU A 117 -0.08 0.78 -10.32
CA LEU A 117 -1.04 1.85 -10.58
C LEU A 117 -1.10 2.88 -9.45
N TYR A 118 -1.00 2.43 -8.20
CA TYR A 118 -1.12 3.27 -7.01
C TYR A 118 0.01 4.29 -6.89
N PHE A 119 1.28 3.86 -7.01
CA PHE A 119 2.41 4.73 -6.68
C PHE A 119 2.48 6.01 -7.51
N PRO A 120 2.30 5.99 -8.84
CA PRO A 120 2.25 7.22 -9.63
C PRO A 120 1.11 8.17 -9.21
N LEU A 121 -0.02 7.65 -8.74
CA LEU A 121 -1.13 8.46 -8.25
C LEU A 121 -0.81 9.05 -6.87
N ALA A 122 -0.19 8.29 -5.97
CA ALA A 122 0.21 8.78 -4.66
C ALA A 122 1.22 9.95 -4.77
N GLU A 123 2.20 9.84 -5.67
CA GLU A 123 3.14 10.93 -5.95
C GLU A 123 2.43 12.18 -6.49
N GLN A 124 1.44 12.00 -7.39
CA GLN A 124 0.63 13.12 -7.88
C GLN A 124 -0.21 13.76 -6.78
N VAL A 125 -0.80 12.96 -5.90
CA VAL A 125 -1.54 13.44 -4.72
C VAL A 125 -0.64 14.29 -3.82
N ILE A 126 0.57 13.82 -3.54
CA ILE A 126 1.55 14.54 -2.70
C ILE A 126 1.96 15.85 -3.39
N ALA A 127 2.31 15.80 -4.67
CA ALA A 127 2.71 16.99 -5.43
C ALA A 127 1.59 18.06 -5.49
N LEU A 128 0.35 17.63 -5.73
CA LEU A 128 -0.82 18.53 -5.71
C LEU A 128 -0.99 19.17 -4.32
N ARG A 129 -0.82 18.39 -3.24
CA ARG A 129 -0.99 18.86 -1.86
C ARG A 129 0.11 19.83 -1.41
N GLN A 130 1.30 19.72 -1.98
CA GLN A 130 2.43 20.62 -1.72
C GLN A 130 2.43 21.86 -2.62
N SER A 131 1.53 21.93 -3.61
CA SER A 131 1.51 23.04 -4.56
C SER A 131 1.18 24.38 -3.89
N PRO A 132 1.73 25.51 -4.38
CA PRO A 132 1.48 26.83 -3.81
C PRO A 132 0.00 27.25 -3.81
N GLU A 133 -0.83 26.65 -4.67
CA GLU A 133 -2.28 26.93 -4.72
C GLU A 133 -3.04 26.35 -3.51
N TRP A 134 -2.34 25.65 -2.62
CA TRP A 134 -2.91 25.05 -1.41
C TRP A 134 -2.52 25.76 -0.10
N ASN A 135 -1.35 26.40 -0.03
CA ASN A 135 -0.88 27.09 1.19
C ASN A 135 -1.29 28.56 1.22
#